data_AF-A0A973GMW0-F1
#
_entry.id   AF-A0A973GMW0-F1
#
_cell.length_a   1.000
_cell.length_b   1.000
_cell.length_c   1.000
_cell.angle_alpha   90.00
_cell.angle_beta   90.00
_cell.angle_gamma   90.00
#
_symmetry.space_group_name_H-M   'P 1'
#
loop_
_entity.id
_entity.type
_entity.pdbx_description
1 polymer ?
#
loop_
_entity_poly.entity_id
_entity_poly.type
_entity_poly.pdbx_seq_one_letter_code
_entity_poly.pdbx_strand_id
1 'polypeptide(L)'
;MLNEIKGEQEEVKMRHTTVWMVVIVIVLVFGGEVSAQQTLVESVAKNCDKELTIYCKDVTPGEGRSLACLYAHWDRLSDQCDYALYDAAAQLGRAVNALTYTVNECRDDLKTYCATIQPGEGRLLQCIDKNDAKVSKRCKQAMKDTGLKK
;
A
#
# COMPACT_ATOMS: atom_id res chain seq x y z
N MET A 1 -28.89 -52.49 7.63
CA MET A 1 -27.56 -52.10 8.15
C MET A 1 -26.52 -51.84 7.05
N LEU A 2 -26.09 -52.81 6.21
CA LEU A 2 -25.08 -52.53 5.16
C LEU A 2 -25.58 -51.67 3.97
N ASN A 3 -26.88 -51.69 3.65
CA ASN A 3 -27.46 -50.89 2.56
C ASN A 3 -27.79 -49.43 2.94
N GLU A 4 -27.92 -49.10 4.23
CA GLU A 4 -28.15 -47.71 4.69
C GLU A 4 -26.86 -46.89 4.71
N ILE A 5 -25.73 -47.49 5.10
CA ILE A 5 -24.40 -46.84 5.09
C ILE A 5 -23.95 -46.51 3.65
N LYS A 6 -24.37 -47.30 2.66
CA LYS A 6 -24.00 -47.11 1.24
C LYS A 6 -24.70 -45.88 0.61
N GLY A 7 -25.95 -45.61 0.98
CA GLY A 7 -26.70 -44.43 0.52
C GLY A 7 -26.19 -43.12 1.12
N GLU A 8 -25.81 -43.12 2.40
CA GLU A 8 -25.25 -41.93 3.07
C GLU A 8 -23.86 -41.56 2.53
N GLN A 9 -23.06 -42.56 2.12
CA GLN A 9 -21.74 -42.35 1.49
C GLN A 9 -21.85 -41.82 0.03
N GLU A 10 -22.85 -42.27 -0.74
CA GLU A 10 -23.06 -41.79 -2.12
C GLU A 10 -23.65 -40.38 -2.17
N GLU A 11 -24.55 -40.01 -1.25
CA GLU A 11 -25.04 -38.63 -1.14
C GLU A 11 -23.95 -37.65 -0.67
N VAL A 12 -23.09 -38.04 0.28
CA VAL A 12 -21.95 -37.22 0.70
C VAL A 12 -20.97 -37.05 -0.46
N LYS A 13 -20.65 -38.11 -1.21
CA LYS A 13 -19.79 -38.03 -2.41
C LYS A 13 -20.42 -37.16 -3.50
N MET A 14 -21.73 -37.25 -3.72
CA MET A 14 -22.46 -36.43 -4.71
C MET A 14 -22.51 -34.96 -4.29
N ARG A 15 -22.78 -34.65 -3.00
CA ARG A 15 -22.68 -33.28 -2.45
C ARG A 15 -21.26 -32.75 -2.53
N HIS A 16 -20.25 -33.57 -2.24
CA HIS A 16 -18.85 -33.15 -2.27
C HIS A 16 -18.39 -32.86 -3.71
N THR A 17 -18.76 -33.70 -4.68
CA THR A 17 -18.43 -33.50 -6.10
C THR A 17 -19.17 -32.29 -6.68
N THR A 18 -20.45 -32.11 -6.34
CA THR A 18 -21.24 -30.94 -6.76
C THR A 18 -20.75 -29.65 -6.12
N VAL A 19 -20.42 -29.65 -4.83
CA VAL A 19 -19.84 -28.48 -4.13
C VAL A 19 -18.47 -28.11 -4.72
N TRP A 20 -17.61 -29.09 -5.01
CA TRP A 20 -16.33 -28.83 -5.67
C TRP A 20 -16.49 -28.24 -7.07
N MET A 21 -17.41 -28.76 -7.88
CA MET A 21 -17.69 -28.19 -9.20
C MET A 21 -18.27 -26.76 -9.11
N VAL A 22 -19.14 -26.49 -8.14
CA VAL A 22 -19.68 -25.14 -7.89
C VAL A 22 -18.59 -24.17 -7.44
N VAL A 23 -17.68 -24.58 -6.56
CA VAL A 23 -16.54 -23.74 -6.12
C VAL A 23 -15.59 -23.47 -7.28
N ILE A 24 -15.28 -24.46 -8.12
CA ILE A 24 -14.45 -24.28 -9.32
C ILE A 24 -15.11 -23.30 -10.30
N VAL A 25 -16.41 -23.44 -10.56
CA VAL A 25 -17.15 -22.52 -11.42
C VAL A 25 -17.21 -21.11 -10.81
N ILE A 26 -17.38 -20.98 -9.49
CA ILE A 26 -17.33 -19.68 -8.80
C ILE A 26 -15.93 -19.05 -8.91
N VAL A 27 -14.85 -19.80 -8.76
CA VAL A 27 -13.49 -19.27 -8.94
C VAL A 27 -13.22 -18.89 -10.40
N LEU A 28 -13.77 -19.61 -11.38
CA LEU A 28 -13.64 -19.28 -12.81
C LEU A 28 -14.52 -18.10 -13.24
N VAL A 29 -15.69 -17.92 -12.62
CA VAL A 29 -16.64 -16.83 -12.93
C VAL A 29 -16.34 -15.55 -12.12
N PHE A 30 -15.86 -15.69 -10.89
CA PHE A 30 -15.49 -14.60 -9.97
C PHE A 30 -13.98 -14.48 -9.75
N GLY A 31 -13.16 -15.08 -10.62
CA GLY A 31 -11.71 -14.87 -10.69
C GLY A 31 -11.38 -13.46 -11.18
N GLY A 32 -11.99 -12.45 -10.57
CA GLY A 32 -11.59 -11.07 -10.70
C GLY A 32 -10.16 -10.96 -10.21
N GLU A 33 -9.34 -10.30 -11.00
CA GLU A 33 -7.95 -10.00 -10.69
C GLU A 33 -7.90 -9.38 -9.29
N VAL A 34 -7.42 -10.15 -8.31
CA VAL A 34 -7.03 -9.61 -7.02
C VAL A 34 -5.85 -8.70 -7.33
N SER A 35 -6.15 -7.43 -7.60
CA SER A 35 -5.15 -6.38 -7.74
C SER A 35 -4.54 -6.19 -6.36
N ALA A 36 -3.52 -6.98 -6.06
CA ALA A 36 -2.60 -6.66 -5.00
C ALA A 36 -1.84 -5.41 -5.47
N GLN A 37 -2.40 -4.22 -5.24
CA GLN A 37 -1.61 -3.00 -5.24
C GLN A 37 -0.60 -3.15 -4.10
N GLN A 38 0.56 -3.73 -4.40
CA GLN A 38 1.65 -3.81 -3.44
C GLN A 38 2.07 -2.38 -3.10
N THR A 39 1.98 -2.04 -1.82
CA THR A 39 2.48 -0.75 -1.35
C THR A 39 4.00 -0.72 -1.47
N LEU A 40 4.59 0.47 -1.53
CA LEU A 40 6.06 0.64 -1.55
C LEU A 40 6.76 -0.14 -0.43
N VAL A 41 6.20 -0.08 0.77
CA VAL A 41 6.73 -0.75 1.96
C VAL A 41 6.65 -2.26 1.81
N GLU A 42 5.55 -2.78 1.28
CA GLU A 42 5.36 -4.20 1.04
C GLU A 42 6.29 -4.73 -0.06
N SER A 43 6.51 -3.94 -1.12
CA SER A 43 7.48 -4.28 -2.16
C SER A 43 8.89 -4.42 -1.56
N VAL A 44 9.34 -3.45 -0.76
CA VAL A 44 10.66 -3.53 -0.09
C VAL A 44 10.71 -4.72 0.86
N ALA A 45 9.69 -4.90 1.72
CA ALA A 45 9.68 -5.99 2.68
C ALA A 45 9.74 -7.37 2.02
N LYS A 46 8.98 -7.57 0.93
CA LYS A 46 8.98 -8.81 0.15
C LYS A 46 10.33 -9.06 -0.53
N ASN A 47 10.89 -8.04 -1.16
CA ASN A 47 12.10 -8.17 -1.96
C ASN A 47 13.38 -8.19 -1.11
N CYS A 48 13.30 -7.75 0.15
CA CYS A 48 14.38 -7.81 1.14
C CYS A 48 14.15 -8.84 2.25
N ASP A 49 13.22 -9.78 2.08
CA ASP A 49 12.82 -10.74 3.13
C ASP A 49 14.02 -11.52 3.69
N LYS A 50 14.93 -11.96 2.80
CA LYS A 50 16.16 -12.66 3.17
C LYS A 50 17.06 -11.79 4.03
N GLU A 51 17.27 -10.53 3.65
CA GLU A 51 18.15 -9.60 4.35
C GLU A 51 17.54 -9.19 5.70
N LEU A 52 16.23 -8.99 5.74
CA LEU A 52 15.50 -8.67 6.96
C LEU A 52 15.57 -9.82 7.97
N THR A 53 15.43 -11.06 7.52
CA THR A 53 15.46 -12.25 8.39
C THR A 53 16.87 -12.63 8.84
N ILE A 54 17.89 -12.45 8.00
CA ILE A 54 19.28 -12.82 8.33
C ILE A 54 19.99 -11.71 9.11
N TYR A 55 19.86 -10.45 8.68
CA TYR A 55 20.64 -9.33 9.22
C TYR A 55 19.85 -8.46 10.21
N CYS A 56 18.54 -8.30 10.00
CA CYS A 56 17.73 -7.32 10.74
C CYS A 56 16.67 -7.92 11.69
N LYS A 57 16.76 -9.21 12.03
CA LYS A 57 15.74 -9.92 12.82
C LYS A 57 15.47 -9.31 14.20
N ASP A 58 16.48 -8.70 14.82
CA ASP A 58 16.40 -8.10 16.16
C ASP A 58 16.04 -6.61 16.11
N VAL A 59 15.85 -6.07 14.89
CA VAL A 59 15.48 -4.67 14.68
C VAL A 59 13.98 -4.55 14.86
N THR A 60 13.56 -3.79 15.88
CA THR A 60 12.16 -3.42 16.02
C THR A 60 11.73 -2.61 14.78
N PRO A 61 10.60 -2.93 14.12
CA PRO A 61 10.10 -2.17 12.97
C PRO A 61 9.63 -0.75 13.32
N GLY A 62 9.60 0.13 12.33
CA GLY A 62 9.16 1.52 12.45
C GLY A 62 10.29 2.54 12.48
N GLU A 63 9.96 3.83 12.34
CA GLU A 63 10.90 4.97 12.43
C GLU A 63 12.15 4.85 11.54
N GLY A 64 12.05 4.10 10.45
CA GLY A 64 13.19 3.85 9.56
C GLY A 64 14.25 2.89 10.11
N ARG A 65 14.04 2.25 11.28
CA ARG A 65 15.03 1.36 11.91
C ARG A 65 15.42 0.18 11.00
N SER A 66 14.43 -0.47 10.38
CA SER A 66 14.68 -1.57 9.45
C SER A 66 15.44 -1.11 8.19
N LEU A 67 15.11 0.08 7.67
CA LEU A 67 15.83 0.67 6.55
C LEU A 67 17.28 1.02 6.92
N ALA A 68 17.50 1.55 8.12
CA ALA A 68 18.84 1.83 8.64
C ALA A 68 19.69 0.55 8.77
N CYS A 69 19.07 -0.56 9.19
CA CYS A 69 19.74 -1.86 9.22
C CYS A 69 20.13 -2.36 7.82
N LEU A 70 19.19 -2.32 6.86
CA LEU A 70 19.49 -2.67 5.46
C LEU A 70 20.62 -1.79 4.91
N TYR A 71 20.62 -0.50 5.24
CA TYR A 71 21.69 0.43 4.86
C TYR A 71 23.05 0.09 5.50
N ALA A 72 23.07 -0.35 6.75
CA ALA A 72 24.29 -0.79 7.43
C ALA A 72 24.88 -2.09 6.85
N HIS A 73 24.05 -2.88 6.14
CA HIS A 73 24.43 -4.14 5.49
C HIS A 73 24.36 -4.05 3.97
N TRP A 74 24.56 -2.85 3.40
CA TRP A 74 24.39 -2.60 1.96
C TRP A 74 25.22 -3.55 1.08
N ASP A 75 26.45 -3.86 1.49
CA ASP A 75 27.37 -4.77 0.81
C ASP A 75 26.89 -6.23 0.76
N ARG A 76 25.85 -6.56 1.52
CA ARG A 76 25.32 -7.92 1.68
C ARG A 76 23.89 -8.09 1.19
N LEU A 77 23.31 -7.04 0.59
CA LEU A 77 21.99 -7.10 0.00
C LEU A 77 22.04 -7.91 -1.29
N SER A 78 20.99 -8.70 -1.54
CA SER A 78 20.76 -9.25 -2.87
C SER A 78 20.41 -8.16 -3.88
N ASP A 79 20.69 -8.39 -5.16
CA ASP A 79 20.32 -7.49 -6.26
C ASP A 79 18.83 -7.14 -6.26
N GLN A 80 17.99 -8.09 -5.84
CA GLN A 80 16.54 -7.91 -5.72
C GLN A 80 16.18 -6.91 -4.61
N CYS A 81 16.81 -7.03 -3.44
CA CYS A 81 16.60 -6.09 -2.34
C CYS A 81 17.16 -4.71 -2.68
N ASP A 82 18.36 -4.66 -3.25
CA ASP A 82 19.01 -3.41 -3.68
C ASP A 82 18.15 -2.64 -4.68
N TYR A 83 17.69 -3.33 -5.74
CA TYR A 83 16.78 -2.74 -6.72
C TYR A 83 15.47 -2.25 -6.09
N ALA A 84 14.87 -3.03 -5.19
CA ALA A 84 13.63 -2.64 -4.51
C ALA A 84 13.82 -1.39 -3.64
N LEU A 85 14.96 -1.23 -2.96
CA LEU A 85 15.29 -0.03 -2.21
C LEU A 85 15.47 1.19 -3.12
N TYR A 86 16.17 1.03 -4.24
CA TYR A 86 16.34 2.11 -5.22
C TYR A 86 15.03 2.57 -5.84
N ASP A 87 14.18 1.63 -6.27
CA ASP A 87 12.89 1.96 -6.84
C ASP A 87 11.98 2.64 -5.82
N ALA A 88 11.95 2.14 -4.57
CA ALA A 88 11.21 2.78 -3.49
C ALA A 88 11.70 4.21 -3.21
N ALA A 89 13.02 4.44 -3.21
CA ALA A 89 13.60 5.77 -3.05
C ALA A 89 13.19 6.72 -4.20
N ALA A 90 13.23 6.24 -5.44
CA ALA A 90 12.81 7.01 -6.61
C ALA A 90 11.31 7.36 -6.56
N GLN A 91 10.47 6.41 -6.19
CA GLN A 91 9.03 6.62 -6.03
C GLN A 91 8.71 7.61 -4.91
N LEU A 92 9.35 7.46 -3.75
CA LEU A 92 9.21 8.40 -2.63
C LEU A 92 9.66 9.81 -3.03
N GLY A 93 10.79 9.93 -3.74
CA GLY A 93 11.28 11.20 -4.24
C GLY A 93 10.27 11.92 -5.15
N ARG A 94 9.62 11.21 -6.06
CA ARG A 94 8.54 11.77 -6.90
C ARG A 94 7.36 12.26 -6.06
N ALA A 95 6.94 11.49 -5.06
CA ALA A 95 5.85 11.87 -4.17
C ALA A 95 6.19 13.12 -3.33
N VAL A 96 7.41 13.21 -2.80
CA VAL A 96 7.88 14.38 -2.04
C VAL A 96 7.97 15.63 -2.91
N ASN A 97 8.41 15.50 -4.15
CA ASN A 97 8.46 16.61 -5.10
C ASN A 97 7.05 17.12 -5.45
N ALA A 98 6.11 16.21 -5.69
CA ALA A 98 4.71 16.54 -5.89
C ALA A 98 4.12 17.28 -4.68
N LEU A 99 4.36 16.76 -3.47
CA LEU A 99 3.91 17.42 -2.23
C LEU A 99 4.53 18.82 -2.07
N THR A 100 5.83 18.96 -2.35
CA THR A 100 6.54 20.24 -2.26
C THR A 100 5.96 21.25 -3.22
N TYR A 101 5.69 20.84 -4.46
CA TYR A 101 4.97 21.68 -5.42
C TYR A 101 3.61 22.10 -4.85
N THR A 102 2.75 21.17 -4.43
CA THR A 102 1.43 21.53 -3.88
C THR A 102 1.52 22.47 -2.67
N VAL A 103 2.44 22.25 -1.73
CA VAL A 103 2.63 23.14 -0.58
C VAL A 103 3.04 24.55 -1.00
N ASN A 104 3.92 24.68 -2.00
CA ASN A 104 4.34 25.98 -2.52
C ASN A 104 3.18 26.73 -3.17
N GLU A 105 2.37 26.03 -3.97
CA GLU A 105 1.21 26.57 -4.67
C GLU A 105 0.06 26.93 -3.70
N CYS A 106 -0.05 26.21 -2.58
CA CYS A 106 -1.05 26.41 -1.53
C CYS A 106 -0.56 27.24 -0.34
N ARG A 107 0.66 27.79 -0.38
CA ARG A 107 1.32 28.38 0.81
C ARG A 107 0.49 29.47 1.48
N ASP A 108 -0.07 30.39 0.70
CA ASP A 108 -0.81 31.52 1.25
C ASP A 108 -2.21 31.10 1.71
N ASP A 109 -2.80 30.10 1.05
CA ASP A 109 -4.05 29.45 1.47
C ASP A 109 -3.88 28.70 2.80
N LEU A 110 -2.79 27.95 2.96
CA LEU A 110 -2.44 27.25 4.21
C LEU A 110 -2.28 28.24 5.37
N LYS A 111 -1.61 29.37 5.15
CA LYS A 111 -1.47 30.42 6.16
C LYS A 111 -2.81 31.07 6.52
N THR A 112 -3.69 31.27 5.54
CA THR A 112 -4.96 31.98 5.75
C THR A 112 -6.00 31.10 6.42
N TYR A 113 -6.09 29.83 6.01
CA TYR A 113 -7.20 28.95 6.41
C TYR A 113 -6.79 27.83 7.37
N CYS A 114 -5.50 27.51 7.47
CA CYS A 114 -5.00 26.32 8.16
C CYS A 114 -3.86 26.59 9.17
N ALA A 115 -3.63 27.84 9.57
CA ALA A 115 -2.50 28.22 10.42
C ALA A 115 -2.45 27.51 11.79
N THR A 116 -3.60 27.12 12.35
CA THR A 116 -3.68 26.44 13.65
C THR A 116 -3.64 24.92 13.53
N ILE A 117 -3.53 24.38 12.31
CA ILE A 117 -3.52 22.94 12.06
C ILE A 117 -2.10 22.42 12.23
N GLN A 118 -1.94 21.46 13.15
CA GLN A 118 -0.67 20.78 13.33
C GLN A 118 -0.28 20.00 12.06
N PRO A 119 0.95 20.17 11.54
CA PRO A 119 1.45 19.38 10.41
C PRO A 119 1.47 17.87 10.68
N GLY A 120 1.56 17.08 9.61
CA GLY A 120 1.56 15.61 9.68
C GLY A 120 0.18 14.98 9.49
N GLU A 121 0.17 13.66 9.29
CA GLU A 121 -1.05 12.81 9.21
C GLU A 121 -2.09 13.28 8.19
N GLY A 122 -1.69 14.06 7.18
CA GLY A 122 -2.59 14.61 6.17
C GLY A 122 -3.54 15.72 6.69
N ARG A 123 -3.39 16.20 7.92
CA ARG A 123 -4.31 17.21 8.50
C ARG A 123 -4.37 18.51 7.72
N LEU A 124 -3.24 18.99 7.22
CA LEU A 124 -3.18 20.22 6.40
C LEU A 124 -3.89 20.03 5.05
N LEU A 125 -3.74 18.86 4.44
CA LEU A 125 -4.43 18.53 3.19
C LEU A 125 -5.95 18.48 3.41
N GLN A 126 -6.41 17.85 4.49
CA GLN A 126 -7.83 17.83 4.88
C GLN A 126 -8.37 19.25 5.16
N CYS A 127 -7.57 20.12 5.77
CA CYS A 127 -7.96 21.50 6.01
C CYS A 127 -8.15 22.29 4.71
N ILE A 128 -7.22 22.14 3.75
CA ILE A 128 -7.33 22.76 2.43
C ILE A 128 -8.55 22.23 1.68
N ASP A 129 -8.80 20.93 1.72
CA ASP A 129 -9.96 20.30 1.07
C ASP A 129 -11.29 20.82 1.66
N LYS A 130 -11.40 20.93 2.99
CA LYS A 130 -12.56 21.55 3.66
C LYS A 130 -12.77 23.02 3.29
N ASN A 131 -11.71 23.72 2.90
CA ASN A 131 -11.75 25.10 2.44
C ASN A 131 -11.71 25.22 0.91
N ASP A 132 -11.99 24.15 0.15
CA ASP A 132 -11.86 24.15 -1.31
C ASP A 132 -12.58 25.34 -1.96
N ALA A 133 -13.77 25.74 -1.48
CA ALA A 133 -14.48 26.90 -2.04
C ALA A 133 -13.70 28.23 -1.91
N LYS A 134 -12.80 28.36 -0.92
CA LYS A 134 -12.11 29.58 -0.53
C LYS A 134 -10.65 29.65 -0.99
N VAL A 135 -10.01 28.51 -1.25
CA VAL A 135 -8.60 28.48 -1.65
C VAL A 135 -8.40 28.94 -3.09
N SER A 136 -7.20 29.44 -3.38
CA SER A 136 -6.82 29.99 -4.66
C SER A 136 -6.94 28.98 -5.81
N LYS A 137 -7.17 29.47 -7.04
CA LYS A 137 -7.16 28.63 -8.26
C LYS A 137 -5.85 27.86 -8.41
N ARG A 138 -4.73 28.48 -8.04
CA ARG A 138 -3.37 27.93 -8.09
C ARG A 138 -3.25 26.71 -7.18
N CYS A 139 -3.67 26.82 -5.92
CA CYS A 139 -3.69 25.70 -4.99
C CYS A 139 -4.60 24.55 -5.47
N LYS A 140 -5.81 24.86 -5.98
CA LYS A 140 -6.70 23.83 -6.54
C LYS A 140 -6.08 23.08 -7.70
N GLN A 141 -5.40 23.81 -8.60
CA GLN A 141 -4.75 23.20 -9.75
C GLN A 141 -3.62 22.29 -9.27
N ALA A 142 -2.79 22.77 -8.35
CA ALA A 142 -1.69 21.98 -7.82
C ALA A 142 -2.15 20.70 -7.11
N MET A 143 -3.28 20.72 -6.40
CA MET A 143 -3.86 19.50 -5.79
C MET A 143 -4.37 18.50 -6.83
N LYS A 144 -4.86 18.98 -7.98
CA LYS A 144 -5.28 18.13 -9.09
C LYS A 144 -4.08 17.53 -9.82
N ASP A 145 -3.08 18.35 -10.12
CA ASP A 145 -1.86 17.95 -10.85
C ASP A 145 -1.11 16.83 -10.11
N THR A 146 -1.17 16.82 -8.78
CA THR A 146 -0.46 15.85 -7.93
C THR A 146 -1.33 14.71 -7.41
N GLY A 147 -2.61 14.66 -7.81
CA GLY A 147 -3.54 13.61 -7.38
C GLY A 147 -3.89 13.62 -5.88
N LEU A 148 -3.61 14.72 -5.19
CA LEU A 148 -3.94 14.89 -3.77
C LEU A 148 -5.41 15.25 -3.53
N LYS A 149 -6.13 15.68 -4.58
CA LYS A 149 -7.59 15.81 -4.59
C LYS A 149 -8.21 14.54 -5.16
N LYS A 150 -9.00 13.83 -4.34
CA LYS A 150 -9.79 12.66 -4.77
C LYS A 150 -11.13 13.08 -5.36
#